data_AF-A0A1I1RBG5-F1
#
_entry.id   AF-A0A1I1RBG5-F1
#
_cell.length_a   1.000
_cell.length_b   1.000
_cell.length_c   1.000
_cell.angle_alpha   90.00
_cell.angle_beta   90.00
_cell.angle_gamma   90.00
#
_symmetry.space_group_name_H-M   'P 1'
#
loop_
_entity.id
_entity.type
_entity.pdbx_description
1 polymer ?
#
loop_
_entity_poly.entity_id
_entity_poly.type
_entity_poly.pdbx_seq_one_letter_code
_entity_poly.pdbx_strand_id
1 'polypeptide(L)'
;MKLKFNHFFLVILIFLTSFLGFAQGANPENVTLVEKQNGKRLELYAKNTDTIPYVVFLRVTTNDFRRSSNRPVLKPVSANSEVHLLTLIKLAGSEGNYEKQFIVNEVSTNLKFRKDDDDMQINFDTALKTANITLFESDACEICEDTKLLFNNNKVAYNLKAINNDQDLLLKALKNNGQSIENIQRDVFVLKIEDAIYRGISTKKELLEALKNHIE
;
A
#
# COMPACT_ATOMS: atom_id res chain seq x y z
N MET A 1 -15.28 -50.60 -38.18
CA MET A 1 -14.84 -49.43 -38.97
C MET A 1 -13.65 -48.79 -38.25
N LYS A 2 -12.41 -49.09 -38.66
CA LYS A 2 -11.20 -48.58 -37.99
C LYS A 2 -10.88 -47.19 -38.54
N LEU A 3 -11.09 -46.16 -37.73
CA LEU A 3 -10.70 -44.78 -38.05
C LEU A 3 -9.16 -44.75 -38.21
N LYS A 4 -8.66 -44.57 -39.44
CA LYS A 4 -7.24 -44.29 -39.67
C LYS A 4 -6.97 -42.87 -39.21
N PHE A 5 -6.48 -42.73 -38.00
CA PHE A 5 -6.13 -41.42 -37.43
C PHE A 5 -4.89 -40.89 -38.18
N ASN A 6 -5.15 -39.94 -39.08
CA ASN A 6 -4.17 -39.42 -40.01
C ASN A 6 -3.11 -38.63 -39.21
N HIS A 7 -1.90 -39.15 -39.08
CA HIS A 7 -0.83 -38.54 -38.26
C HIS A 7 -0.55 -37.09 -38.65
N PHE A 8 -0.79 -36.74 -39.92
CA PHE A 8 -0.73 -35.38 -40.43
C PHE A 8 -1.66 -34.41 -39.69
N PHE A 9 -2.87 -34.86 -39.33
CA PHE A 9 -3.85 -34.03 -38.61
C PHE A 9 -3.42 -33.78 -37.15
N LEU A 10 -2.75 -34.76 -36.53
CA LEU A 10 -2.21 -34.63 -35.17
C LEU A 10 -1.04 -33.64 -35.13
N VAL A 11 -0.17 -33.64 -36.14
CA VAL A 11 0.93 -32.68 -36.25
C VAL A 11 0.41 -31.25 -36.43
N ILE A 12 -0.63 -31.05 -37.26
CA ILE A 12 -1.27 -29.74 -37.44
C ILE A 12 -1.90 -29.26 -36.13
N LEU A 13 -2.57 -30.14 -35.38
CA LEU A 13 -3.19 -29.79 -34.11
C LEU A 13 -2.15 -29.34 -33.06
N ILE A 14 -1.01 -30.01 -32.98
CA ILE A 14 0.10 -29.65 -32.06
C ILE A 14 0.76 -28.33 -32.48
N PHE A 15 0.85 -28.06 -33.78
CA PHE A 15 1.36 -26.79 -34.29
C PHE A 15 0.41 -25.62 -34.00
N LEU A 16 -0.92 -25.85 -34.02
CA LEU A 16 -1.92 -24.81 -33.68
C LEU A 16 -1.94 -24.48 -32.17
N THR A 17 -1.71 -25.44 -31.28
CA THR A 17 -1.73 -25.19 -29.83
C THR A 17 -0.49 -24.41 -29.34
N SER A 18 0.62 -24.46 -30.07
CA SER A 18 1.85 -23.74 -29.72
C SER A 18 1.78 -22.23 -29.97
N PHE A 19 0.88 -21.75 -30.84
CA PHE A 19 0.65 -20.31 -31.05
C PHE A 19 -0.22 -19.64 -29.97
N LEU A 20 -1.02 -20.42 -29.23
CA LEU A 20 -1.93 -19.87 -28.21
C LEU A 20 -1.22 -19.55 -26.88
N GLY A 21 0.02 -20.01 -26.68
CA GLY A 21 0.79 -19.78 -25.45
C GLY A 21 1.33 -18.36 -25.27
N PHE A 22 1.40 -17.56 -26.33
CA PHE A 22 2.00 -16.21 -26.29
C PHE A 22 1.03 -15.08 -25.91
N ALA A 23 -0.24 -15.37 -25.65
CA ALA A 23 -1.26 -14.35 -25.36
C ALA A 23 -1.43 -13.98 -23.87
N GLN A 24 -0.70 -14.61 -22.94
CA GLN A 24 -0.85 -14.40 -21.49
C GLN A 24 0.13 -13.37 -20.89
N GLY A 25 0.72 -12.50 -21.71
CA GLY A 25 1.89 -11.69 -21.35
C GLY A 25 1.66 -10.27 -20.83
N ALA A 26 0.44 -9.86 -20.49
CA ALA A 26 0.20 -8.54 -19.93
C ALA A 26 -0.86 -8.62 -18.84
N ASN A 27 -0.43 -8.79 -17.59
CA ASN A 27 -1.27 -8.35 -16.47
C ASN A 27 -1.51 -6.85 -16.68
N PRO A 28 -2.77 -6.38 -16.78
CA PRO A 28 -3.02 -4.95 -16.88
C PRO A 28 -2.43 -4.28 -15.64
N GLU A 29 -1.62 -3.24 -15.83
CA GLU A 29 -1.14 -2.41 -14.72
C GLU A 29 -2.36 -1.94 -13.89
N ASN A 30 -2.28 -2.01 -12.56
CA ASN A 30 -3.39 -1.70 -11.65
C ASN A 30 -3.98 -0.30 -11.91
N VAL A 31 -3.13 0.65 -12.32
CA VAL A 31 -3.53 1.97 -12.79
C VAL A 31 -2.86 2.25 -14.14
N THR A 32 -3.65 2.63 -15.13
CA THR A 32 -3.18 2.92 -16.49
C THR A 32 -3.40 4.38 -16.87
N LEU A 33 -2.52 4.93 -17.72
CA LEU A 33 -2.71 6.25 -18.32
C LEU A 33 -3.56 6.12 -19.59
N VAL A 34 -4.74 6.72 -19.58
CA VAL A 34 -5.69 6.74 -20.70
C VAL A 34 -5.64 8.09 -21.40
N GLU A 35 -5.54 8.04 -22.72
CA GLU A 35 -5.42 9.20 -23.58
C GLU A 35 -6.72 9.39 -24.38
N LYS A 36 -7.35 10.57 -24.26
CA LYS A 36 -8.60 10.90 -24.96
C LYS A 36 -8.41 12.13 -25.83
N GLN A 37 -8.47 11.95 -27.14
CA GLN A 37 -8.37 13.05 -28.10
C GLN A 37 -9.75 13.72 -28.27
N ASN A 38 -9.81 15.03 -28.05
CA ASN A 38 -10.98 15.87 -28.29
C ASN A 38 -10.59 17.10 -29.13
N GLY A 39 -10.71 16.97 -30.45
CA GLY A 39 -10.31 18.01 -31.40
C GLY A 39 -8.80 18.30 -31.32
N LYS A 40 -8.43 19.52 -30.91
CA LYS A 40 -7.02 19.91 -30.69
C LYS A 40 -6.50 19.55 -29.29
N ARG A 41 -7.37 19.08 -28.40
CA ARG A 41 -7.02 18.77 -27.01
C ARG A 41 -6.76 17.27 -26.86
N LEU A 42 -5.67 16.93 -26.19
CA LEU A 42 -5.36 15.58 -25.74
C LEU A 42 -5.49 15.57 -24.22
N GLU A 43 -6.49 14.85 -23.72
CA GLU A 43 -6.77 14.74 -22.30
C GLU A 43 -6.19 13.44 -21.75
N LEU A 44 -5.44 13.56 -20.66
CA LEU A 44 -4.77 12.46 -19.99
C LEU A 44 -5.50 12.13 -18.69
N TYR A 45 -5.87 10.87 -18.52
CA TYR A 45 -6.60 10.34 -17.36
C TYR A 45 -5.80 9.20 -16.74
N ALA A 46 -5.87 9.04 -15.42
CA ALA A 46 -5.49 7.79 -14.77
C ALA A 46 -6.74 6.95 -14.53
N LYS A 47 -6.73 5.69 -14.96
CA LYS A 47 -7.80 4.73 -14.72
C LYS A 47 -7.29 3.63 -13.80
N ASN A 48 -7.87 3.54 -12.62
CA ASN A 48 -7.61 2.49 -11.66
C ASN A 48 -8.63 1.36 -11.85
N THR A 49 -8.15 0.16 -12.16
CA THR A 49 -8.98 -1.05 -12.30
C THR A 49 -8.93 -1.94 -11.07
N ASP A 50 -8.17 -1.54 -10.06
CA ASP A 50 -8.02 -2.26 -8.80
C ASP A 50 -9.03 -1.78 -7.74
N THR A 51 -9.15 -2.60 -6.71
CA THR A 51 -9.97 -2.42 -5.52
C THR A 51 -9.35 -1.51 -4.47
N ILE A 52 -8.07 -1.15 -4.59
CA ILE A 52 -7.37 -0.25 -3.67
C ILE A 52 -7.09 1.12 -4.32
N PRO A 53 -7.01 2.20 -3.53
CA PRO A 53 -6.65 3.53 -4.05
C PRO A 53 -5.14 3.69 -4.29
N TYR A 54 -4.78 4.58 -5.21
CA TYR A 54 -3.39 4.91 -5.55
C TYR A 54 -3.15 6.43 -5.54
N VAL A 55 -1.88 6.84 -5.45
CA VAL A 55 -1.43 8.19 -5.84
C VAL A 55 -0.64 8.04 -7.13
N VAL A 56 -1.01 8.83 -8.14
CA VAL A 56 -0.29 8.90 -9.41
C VAL A 56 0.51 10.18 -9.51
N PHE A 57 1.73 10.05 -10.01
CA PHE A 57 2.57 11.15 -10.45
C PHE A 57 2.65 11.12 -11.98
N LEU A 58 2.33 12.24 -12.61
CA LEU A 58 2.46 12.43 -14.06
C LEU A 58 3.32 13.67 -14.35
N ARG A 59 4.42 13.47 -15.04
CA ARG A 59 5.19 14.54 -15.69
C ARG A 59 5.15 14.35 -17.20
N VAL A 60 4.81 15.40 -17.92
CA VAL A 60 4.84 15.45 -19.39
C VAL A 60 5.94 16.40 -19.83
N THR A 61 6.69 16.05 -20.87
CA THR A 61 7.64 16.93 -21.54
C THR A 61 7.29 16.96 -23.02
N THR A 62 7.15 18.15 -23.60
CA THR A 62 6.75 18.31 -25.01
C THR A 62 7.05 19.71 -25.51
N ASN A 63 7.39 19.80 -26.80
CA ASN A 63 7.48 21.04 -27.58
C ASN A 63 6.25 21.22 -28.50
N ASP A 64 5.44 20.18 -28.66
CA ASP A 64 4.37 20.10 -29.66
C ASP A 64 2.99 20.49 -29.11
N PHE A 65 2.86 20.55 -27.79
CA PHE A 65 1.62 20.94 -27.11
C PHE A 65 1.83 22.14 -26.19
N ARG A 66 0.84 23.04 -26.18
CA ARG A 66 0.63 23.99 -25.09
C ARG A 66 0.01 23.26 -23.91
N ARG A 67 0.48 23.58 -22.71
CA ARG A 67 0.01 22.99 -21.44
C ARG A 67 -0.63 24.06 -20.56
N SER A 68 -1.62 23.66 -19.77
CA SER A 68 -2.20 24.52 -18.74
C SER A 68 -1.24 24.74 -17.56
N SER A 69 -0.34 23.78 -17.32
CA SER A 69 0.68 23.85 -16.27
C SER A 69 1.95 23.10 -16.72
N ASN A 70 3.12 23.68 -16.40
CA ASN A 70 4.41 23.01 -16.56
C ASN A 70 4.78 22.13 -15.35
N ARG A 71 3.97 22.17 -14.28
CA ARG A 71 4.22 21.42 -13.05
C ARG A 71 3.80 19.96 -13.25
N PRO A 72 4.53 18.99 -12.69
CA PRO A 72 4.05 17.62 -12.58
C PRO A 72 2.73 17.55 -11.80
N VAL A 73 1.89 16.59 -12.15
CA VAL A 73 0.60 16.32 -11.51
C VAL A 73 0.82 15.22 -10.48
N LEU A 74 0.42 15.46 -9.23
CA LEU A 74 0.33 14.45 -8.19
C LEU A 74 -1.13 14.39 -7.74
N LYS A 75 -1.83 13.28 -8.02
CA LYS A 75 -3.26 13.14 -7.70
C LYS A 75 -3.59 11.76 -7.13
N PRO A 76 -4.48 11.68 -6.13
CA PRO A 76 -5.05 10.41 -5.72
C PRO A 76 -6.05 9.91 -6.77
N VAL A 77 -6.13 8.59 -6.92
CA VAL A 77 -7.06 7.87 -7.80
C VAL A 77 -7.72 6.80 -6.97
N SER A 78 -9.03 6.94 -6.73
CA SER A 78 -9.80 5.98 -5.94
C SER A 78 -9.87 4.62 -6.63
N ALA A 79 -10.17 3.57 -5.88
CA ALA A 79 -10.48 2.25 -6.41
C ALA A 79 -11.53 2.32 -7.52
N ASN A 80 -11.35 1.52 -8.58
CA ASN A 80 -12.30 1.41 -9.70
C ASN A 80 -12.77 2.75 -10.29
N SER A 81 -11.88 3.76 -10.33
CA SER A 81 -12.22 5.12 -10.75
C SER A 81 -11.30 5.63 -11.85
N GLU A 82 -11.76 6.67 -12.54
CA GLU A 82 -10.98 7.40 -13.53
C GLU A 82 -10.88 8.87 -13.12
N VAL A 83 -9.66 9.43 -13.14
CA VAL A 83 -9.39 10.81 -12.73
C VAL A 83 -8.65 11.55 -13.82
N HIS A 84 -9.13 12.75 -14.16
CA HIS A 84 -8.45 13.66 -15.09
C HIS A 84 -7.14 14.18 -14.49
N LEU A 85 -6.05 14.07 -15.24
CA LEU A 85 -4.73 14.51 -14.81
C LEU A 85 -4.35 15.83 -15.47
N LEU A 86 -4.32 15.87 -16.79
CA LEU A 86 -3.77 16.98 -17.56
C LEU A 86 -4.45 17.08 -18.93
N THR A 87 -4.57 18.30 -19.45
CA THR A 87 -4.98 18.54 -20.83
C THR A 87 -3.83 19.20 -21.59
N LEU A 88 -3.48 18.62 -22.73
CA LEU A 88 -2.51 19.13 -23.68
C LEU A 88 -3.27 19.72 -24.87
N ILE A 89 -2.81 20.85 -25.43
CA ILE A 89 -3.42 21.47 -26.61
C ILE A 89 -2.40 21.50 -27.73
N LYS A 90 -2.65 20.76 -28.81
CA LYS A 90 -1.69 20.61 -29.91
C LYS A 90 -1.45 21.95 -30.59
N LEU A 91 -0.18 22.29 -30.80
CA LEU A 91 0.24 23.48 -31.54
C LEU A 91 0.01 23.30 -33.04
N ALA A 92 -0.20 24.40 -33.76
CA ALA A 92 -0.37 24.34 -35.20
C ALA A 92 0.97 23.96 -35.86
N GLY A 93 0.94 22.99 -36.79
CA GLY A 93 2.13 22.54 -37.52
C GLY A 93 3.05 21.59 -36.75
N SER A 94 2.69 21.14 -35.54
CA SER A 94 3.45 20.12 -34.81
C SER A 94 2.98 18.70 -35.10
N GLU A 95 3.82 17.70 -34.82
CA GLU A 95 3.47 16.28 -34.98
C GLU A 95 2.59 15.79 -33.84
N GLY A 96 2.71 16.39 -32.65
CA GLY A 96 1.94 16.01 -31.47
C GLY A 96 2.65 14.97 -30.62
N ASN A 97 3.98 15.04 -30.54
CA ASN A 97 4.79 14.14 -29.74
C ASN A 97 4.98 14.68 -28.31
N TYR A 98 4.98 13.77 -27.35
CA TYR A 98 5.31 14.09 -25.96
C TYR A 98 5.92 12.89 -25.24
N GLU A 99 6.76 13.17 -24.26
CA GLU A 99 7.31 12.19 -23.34
C GLU A 99 6.54 12.22 -22.03
N LYS A 100 6.36 11.05 -21.41
CA LYS A 100 5.66 10.90 -20.13
C LYS A 100 6.50 10.13 -19.11
N GLN A 101 6.48 10.62 -17.89
CA GLN A 101 6.84 9.86 -16.70
C GLN A 101 5.56 9.66 -15.91
N PHE A 102 5.09 8.42 -15.84
CA PHE A 102 3.89 8.02 -15.12
C PHE A 102 4.28 7.02 -14.03
N ILE A 103 4.14 7.43 -12.77
CA ILE A 103 4.53 6.63 -11.61
C ILE A 103 3.28 6.42 -10.77
N VAL A 104 3.03 5.17 -10.38
CA VAL A 104 1.88 4.75 -9.59
C VAL A 104 2.38 4.23 -8.25
N ASN A 105 1.93 4.85 -7.15
CA ASN A 105 2.25 4.41 -5.80
C ASN A 105 0.97 4.03 -5.07
N GLU A 106 0.97 2.89 -4.39
CA GLU A 106 -0.10 2.53 -3.45
C GLU A 106 -0.26 3.65 -2.42
N VAL A 107 -1.49 4.07 -2.14
CA VAL A 107 -1.71 4.96 -1.00
C VAL A 107 -1.44 4.13 0.25
N SER A 108 -0.26 4.25 0.85
CA SER A 108 -0.17 3.93 2.27
C SER A 108 -1.10 4.90 2.96
N THR A 109 -2.09 4.37 3.66
CA THR A 109 -2.86 5.09 4.67
C THR A 109 -1.90 5.46 5.79
N ASN A 110 -0.95 6.36 5.49
CA ASN A 110 -0.35 7.22 6.48
C ASN A 110 -1.54 8.00 7.01
N LEU A 111 -2.02 7.59 8.19
CA LEU A 111 -2.91 8.37 9.01
C LEU A 111 -2.41 9.81 8.89
N LYS A 112 -3.21 10.66 8.23
CA LYS A 112 -2.95 12.10 8.27
C LYS A 112 -3.26 12.50 9.70
N PHE A 113 -2.24 12.36 10.56
CA PHE A 113 -2.20 13.06 11.83
C PHE A 113 -2.45 14.52 11.46
N ARG A 114 -3.60 15.03 11.89
CA ARG A 114 -3.93 16.43 11.66
C ARG A 114 -2.81 17.24 12.27
N LYS A 115 -2.40 18.29 11.56
CA LYS A 115 -1.26 19.17 11.84
C LYS A 115 -1.41 19.98 13.15
N ASP A 116 -2.36 19.59 13.98
CA ASP A 116 -2.91 20.38 15.06
C ASP A 116 -2.45 19.86 16.44
N ASP A 117 -1.81 18.68 16.50
CA ASP A 117 -1.20 18.12 17.72
C ASP A 117 0.23 17.66 17.37
N ASP A 118 1.23 18.17 18.10
CA ASP A 118 2.68 17.90 18.03
C ASP A 118 3.14 16.89 16.94
N ASP A 119 3.90 17.41 15.96
CA ASP A 119 4.42 16.79 14.72
C ASP A 119 5.36 15.58 14.99
N MET A 120 4.85 14.51 15.61
CA MET A 120 5.58 13.27 15.84
C MET A 120 5.49 12.40 14.58
N GLN A 121 6.43 12.61 13.66
CA GLN A 121 6.58 11.76 12.49
C GLN A 121 7.34 10.49 12.87
N ILE A 122 6.64 9.35 12.93
CA ILE A 122 7.30 8.04 13.07
C ILE A 122 7.60 7.50 11.69
N ASN A 123 8.88 7.27 11.42
CA ASN A 123 9.30 6.54 10.24
C ASN A 123 9.17 5.03 10.50
N PHE A 124 8.21 4.38 9.85
CA PHE A 124 8.11 2.92 9.84
C PHE A 124 9.15 2.33 8.88
N ASP A 125 10.41 2.46 9.29
CA ASP A 125 11.57 2.01 8.55
C ASP A 125 11.79 0.49 8.68
N THR A 126 12.94 0.00 8.20
CA THR A 126 13.27 -1.41 8.22
C THR A 126 13.24 -2.00 9.63
N ALA A 127 13.64 -1.24 10.67
CA ALA A 127 13.77 -1.76 12.04
C ALA A 127 12.41 -2.25 12.56
N LEU A 128 11.36 -1.42 12.46
CA LEU A 128 10.01 -1.82 12.87
C LEU A 128 9.41 -2.93 11.99
N LYS A 129 9.76 -2.96 10.70
CA LYS A 129 9.24 -3.98 9.77
C LYS A 129 9.85 -5.36 9.99
N THR A 130 11.07 -5.43 10.49
CA THR A 130 11.75 -6.70 10.80
C THR A 130 11.62 -7.09 12.26
N ALA A 131 11.23 -6.17 13.14
CA ALA A 131 11.09 -6.43 14.57
C ALA A 131 10.02 -7.48 14.86
N ASN A 132 10.26 -8.31 15.87
CA ASN A 132 9.26 -9.25 16.36
C ASN A 132 8.30 -8.54 17.32
N ILE A 133 7.17 -8.08 16.78
CA ILE A 133 6.15 -7.34 17.53
C ILE A 133 5.06 -8.30 18.02
N THR A 134 4.68 -8.17 19.30
CA THR A 134 3.54 -8.86 19.89
C THR A 134 2.63 -7.84 20.58
N LEU A 135 1.37 -7.85 20.18
CA LEU A 135 0.30 -7.05 20.77
C LEU A 135 -0.48 -7.94 21.74
N PHE A 136 -0.45 -7.56 23.01
CA PHE A 136 -1.34 -8.16 24.01
C PHE A 136 -2.52 -7.23 24.25
N GLU A 137 -3.72 -7.72 24.03
CA GLU A 137 -4.96 -6.94 24.18
C GLU A 137 -5.94 -7.60 25.13
N SER A 138 -6.72 -6.77 25.82
CA SER A 138 -7.93 -7.18 26.52
C SER A 138 -9.16 -6.94 25.63
N ASP A 139 -10.28 -7.56 25.98
CA ASP A 139 -11.54 -7.39 25.24
C ASP A 139 -12.07 -5.95 25.23
N ALA A 140 -11.61 -5.10 26.16
CA ALA A 140 -12.02 -3.71 26.33
C ALA A 140 -10.95 -2.70 25.87
N CYS A 141 -10.34 -2.94 24.70
CA CYS A 141 -9.25 -2.11 24.20
C CYS A 141 -9.66 -1.16 23.06
N GLU A 142 -9.79 0.13 23.37
CA GLU A 142 -10.17 1.15 22.37
C GLU A 142 -9.05 1.44 21.35
N ILE A 143 -7.77 1.37 21.76
CA ILE A 143 -6.63 1.69 20.87
C ILE A 143 -6.17 0.51 20.00
N CYS A 144 -6.60 -0.71 20.31
CA CYS A 144 -6.06 -1.90 19.67
C CYS A 144 -6.41 -1.96 18.18
N GLU A 145 -7.65 -1.63 17.81
CA GLU A 145 -8.06 -1.59 16.41
C GLU A 145 -7.28 -0.52 15.62
N ASP A 146 -7.10 0.67 16.20
CA ASP A 146 -6.30 1.73 15.58
C ASP A 146 -4.82 1.31 15.42
N THR A 147 -4.28 0.55 16.38
CA THR A 147 -2.90 0.03 16.32
C THR A 147 -2.75 -1.05 15.25
N LYS A 148 -3.70 -1.98 15.16
CA LYS A 148 -3.74 -3.02 14.11
C LYS A 148 -3.80 -2.39 12.74
N LEU A 149 -4.67 -1.40 12.55
CA LEU A 149 -4.76 -0.64 11.31
C LEU A 149 -3.44 0.07 10.98
N LEU A 150 -2.82 0.73 11.96
CA LEU A 150 -1.52 1.39 11.79
C LEU A 150 -0.44 0.41 11.30
N PHE A 151 -0.30 -0.76 11.92
CA PHE A 151 0.70 -1.75 11.53
C PHE A 151 0.41 -2.39 10.18
N ASN A 152 -0.85 -2.78 9.92
CA ASN A 152 -1.26 -3.35 8.63
C ASN A 152 -0.99 -2.37 7.49
N ASN A 153 -1.35 -1.09 7.66
CA ASN A 153 -1.15 -0.05 6.66
C ASN A 153 0.33 0.22 6.37
N ASN A 154 1.20 0.00 7.35
CA ASN A 154 2.65 0.18 7.22
C ASN A 154 3.40 -1.12 6.89
N LYS A 155 2.70 -2.22 6.59
CA LYS A 155 3.27 -3.54 6.28
C LYS A 155 4.20 -4.04 7.39
N VAL A 156 3.82 -3.77 8.64
CA VAL A 156 4.52 -4.22 9.85
C VAL A 156 3.87 -5.52 10.32
N ALA A 157 4.66 -6.58 10.44
CA ALA A 157 4.18 -7.85 10.95
C ALA A 157 4.06 -7.81 12.48
N TYR A 158 2.98 -8.38 13.03
CA TYR A 158 2.77 -8.49 14.48
C TYR A 158 2.01 -9.77 14.82
N ASN A 159 2.19 -10.23 16.06
CA ASN A 159 1.44 -11.32 16.65
C ASN A 159 0.37 -10.78 17.60
N LEU A 160 -0.84 -11.33 17.54
CA LEU A 160 -1.91 -11.01 18.47
C LEU A 160 -2.01 -12.05 19.58
N LYS A 161 -2.15 -11.57 20.81
CA LYS A 161 -2.31 -12.37 22.02
C LYS A 161 -3.34 -11.74 22.92
N ALA A 162 -4.17 -12.56 23.56
CA ALA A 162 -5.16 -12.04 24.51
C ALA A 162 -4.56 -12.05 25.91
N ILE A 163 -4.63 -10.93 26.63
CA ILE A 163 -4.07 -10.80 27.99
C ILE A 163 -4.63 -11.88 28.92
N ASN A 164 -5.93 -12.18 28.79
CA ASN A 164 -6.62 -13.17 29.62
C ASN A 164 -6.24 -14.62 29.28
N ASN A 165 -6.01 -14.92 28.00
CA ASN A 165 -5.76 -16.30 27.54
C ASN A 165 -4.28 -16.65 27.49
N ASP A 166 -3.41 -15.68 27.23
CA ASP A 166 -1.96 -15.84 27.05
C ASP A 166 -1.17 -15.26 28.24
N GLN A 167 -1.78 -15.25 29.43
CA GLN A 167 -1.22 -14.62 30.63
C GLN A 167 0.18 -15.15 30.99
N ASP A 168 0.43 -16.46 30.84
CA ASP A 168 1.73 -17.07 31.12
C ASP A 168 2.85 -16.53 30.22
N LEU A 169 2.54 -16.27 28.94
CA LEU A 169 3.50 -15.70 27.99
C LEU A 169 3.83 -14.26 28.36
N LEU A 170 2.81 -13.47 28.72
CA LEU A 170 2.98 -12.09 29.16
C LEU A 170 3.77 -12.02 30.47
N LEU A 171 3.46 -12.86 31.44
CA LEU A 171 4.19 -12.97 32.71
C LEU A 171 5.66 -13.31 32.50
N LYS A 172 5.96 -14.26 31.61
CA LYS A 172 7.34 -14.63 31.26
C LYS A 172 8.06 -13.46 30.61
N ALA A 173 7.41 -12.75 29.68
CA ALA A 173 7.98 -11.58 29.03
C ALA A 173 8.30 -10.45 30.04
N LEU A 174 7.38 -10.16 30.95
CA LEU A 174 7.56 -9.12 31.98
C LEU A 174 8.71 -9.46 32.94
N LYS A 175 8.77 -10.71 33.42
CA LYS A 175 9.85 -11.18 34.31
C LYS A 175 11.21 -11.07 33.66
N ASN A 176 11.32 -11.48 32.39
CA ASN A 176 12.58 -11.41 31.64
C ASN A 176 13.09 -9.98 31.46
N ASN A 177 12.18 -8.99 31.47
CA ASN A 177 12.49 -7.59 31.28
C ASN A 177 12.52 -6.78 32.58
N GLY A 178 12.51 -7.45 33.74
CA GLY A 178 12.56 -6.81 35.05
C GLY A 178 11.35 -5.90 35.34
N GLN A 179 10.24 -6.06 34.62
CA GLN A 179 9.04 -5.26 34.82
C GLN A 179 8.14 -5.86 35.90
N SER A 180 7.38 -4.98 36.58
CA SER A 180 6.41 -5.41 37.58
C SER A 180 5.35 -6.32 36.95
N ILE A 181 5.07 -7.43 37.65
CA ILE A 181 4.00 -8.37 37.30
C ILE A 181 2.69 -8.08 38.05
N GLU A 182 2.69 -7.05 38.89
CA GLU A 182 1.49 -6.66 39.63
C GLU A 182 0.48 -5.99 38.70
N ASN A 183 -0.81 -6.28 38.91
CA ASN A 183 -1.93 -5.65 38.22
C ASN A 183 -1.99 -5.86 36.68
N ILE A 184 -1.41 -6.93 36.15
CA ILE A 184 -1.48 -7.24 34.70
C ILE A 184 -2.92 -7.31 34.18
N GLN A 185 -3.86 -7.76 35.01
CA GLN A 185 -5.29 -7.82 34.67
C GLN A 185 -5.92 -6.44 34.45
N ARG A 186 -5.26 -5.36 34.88
CA ARG A 186 -5.68 -3.98 34.64
C ARG A 186 -5.06 -3.41 33.37
N ASP A 187 -4.08 -4.09 32.78
CA ASP A 187 -3.54 -3.66 31.50
C ASP A 187 -4.59 -3.92 30.43
N VAL A 188 -4.95 -2.86 29.73
CA VAL A 188 -5.89 -2.93 28.61
C VAL A 188 -5.15 -3.31 27.32
N PHE A 189 -3.90 -2.86 27.21
CA PHE A 189 -3.03 -3.04 26.06
C PHE A 189 -1.57 -3.06 26.50
N VAL A 190 -0.80 -4.03 25.98
CA VAL A 190 0.65 -4.13 26.17
C VAL A 190 1.31 -4.37 24.82
N LEU A 191 2.29 -3.53 24.49
CA LEU A 191 3.08 -3.62 23.27
C LEU A 191 4.45 -4.19 23.59
N LYS A 192 4.78 -5.34 23.01
CA LYS A 192 6.12 -5.93 23.07
C LYS A 192 6.80 -5.81 21.72
N ILE A 193 7.98 -5.21 21.68
CA ILE A 193 8.81 -5.11 20.49
C ILE A 193 10.17 -5.71 20.83
N GLU A 194 10.46 -6.88 20.26
CA GLU A 194 11.66 -7.66 20.61
C GLU A 194 11.72 -7.91 22.12
N ASP A 195 12.70 -7.36 22.82
CA ASP A 195 12.84 -7.45 24.28
C ASP A 195 12.14 -6.29 25.00
N ALA A 196 11.87 -5.16 24.34
CA ALA A 196 11.21 -4.02 24.97
C ALA A 196 9.72 -4.29 25.22
N ILE A 197 9.23 -3.87 26.40
CA ILE A 197 7.82 -3.97 26.78
C ILE A 197 7.30 -2.59 27.20
N TYR A 198 6.23 -2.16 26.54
CA TYR A 198 5.54 -0.90 26.78
C TYR A 198 4.14 -1.18 27.33
N ARG A 199 3.84 -0.64 28.51
CA ARG A 199 2.57 -0.78 29.23
C ARG A 199 1.91 0.58 29.41
N GLY A 200 0.62 0.59 29.73
CA GLY A 200 -0.14 1.81 30.03
C GLY A 200 -0.44 2.67 28.81
N ILE A 201 -0.38 2.09 27.61
CA ILE A 201 -0.73 2.78 26.38
C ILE A 201 -2.25 2.80 26.25
N SER A 202 -2.82 3.98 26.41
CA SER A 202 -4.26 4.25 26.34
C SER A 202 -4.61 5.21 25.21
N THR A 203 -3.65 6.06 24.82
CA THR A 203 -3.85 7.07 23.77
C THR A 203 -2.93 6.86 22.57
N LYS A 204 -3.33 7.39 21.42
CA LYS A 204 -2.51 7.38 20.20
C LYS A 204 -1.15 8.02 20.41
N LYS A 205 -1.07 9.10 21.20
CA LYS A 205 0.19 9.79 21.49
C LYS A 205 1.16 8.88 22.25
N GLU A 206 0.69 8.16 23.25
CA GLU A 206 1.50 7.20 24.03
C GLU A 206 1.98 6.03 23.17
N LEU A 207 1.14 5.54 22.25
CA LEU A 207 1.54 4.51 21.29
C LEU A 207 2.70 5.01 20.40
N LEU A 208 2.57 6.24 19.89
CA LEU A 208 3.59 6.84 19.05
C LEU A 208 4.90 7.04 19.83
N GLU A 209 4.82 7.52 21.07
CA GLU A 209 5.99 7.69 21.93
C GLU A 209 6.69 6.34 22.21
N ALA A 210 5.92 5.28 22.47
CA ALA A 210 6.46 3.93 22.65
C ALA A 210 7.19 3.41 21.40
N LEU A 211 6.61 3.62 20.21
CA LEU A 211 7.23 3.24 18.95
C LEU A 211 8.51 4.05 18.68
N LYS A 212 8.49 5.35 18.98
CA LYS A 212 9.64 6.23 18.82
C LYS A 212 10.81 5.82 19.73
N ASN A 213 10.52 5.59 21.01
CA ASN A 213 11.52 5.17 22.00
C ASN A 213 12.20 3.84 21.65
N HIS A 214 11.60 3.03 20.77
CA HIS A 214 12.23 1.80 20.29
C HIS A 214 13.20 2.03 19.11
N ILE A 215 12.93 3.06 18.30
CA ILE A 215 13.70 3.35 17.07
C ILE A 215 14.93 4.21 17.40
N GLU A 216 14.83 5.11 18.38
CA GLU A 216 15.92 5.98 18.86
C GLU A 216 16.82 5.29 19.89
#